data_AF-F9EQD1-F1
#
_entry.id   AF-F9EQD1-F1
#
_cell.length_a   1.000
_cell.length_b   1.000
_cell.length_c   1.000
_cell.angle_alpha   90.00
_cell.angle_beta   90.00
_cell.angle_gamma   90.00
#
_symmetry.space_group_name_H-M   'P 1'
#
loop_
_entity.id
_entity.type
_entity.pdbx_description
1 polymer ?
#
loop_
_entity_poly.entity_id
_entity_poly.type
_entity_poly.pdbx_seq_one_letter_code
_entity_poly.pdbx_strand_id
1 'polypeptide(L)'
;MLKNYLFFEKELEKLSFEEINHLLKGIEKLIYIDIALEKGKDDPQKIFESLNSTGLDLSQGDLIRNYILMDLEGSEQNHIYKDYWIPIENNCKVSNGSEITSYVSDFIRDYLTLKTEKFLQNQKFLKYLKLIMSMKLIKN
;
A
#
# COMPACT_ATOMS: atom_id res chain seq x y z
N MET A 1 -7.71 -15.15 -4.78
CA MET A 1 -7.82 -16.33 -3.90
C MET A 1 -7.44 -17.63 -4.61
N LEU A 2 -8.13 -18.03 -5.69
CA LEU A 2 -7.88 -19.32 -6.37
C LEU A 2 -6.43 -19.52 -6.84
N LYS A 3 -5.79 -18.49 -7.42
CA LYS A 3 -4.38 -18.57 -7.84
C LYS A 3 -3.41 -18.84 -6.67
N ASN A 4 -3.65 -18.22 -5.52
CA ASN A 4 -2.81 -18.41 -4.34
C ASN A 4 -3.02 -19.81 -3.75
N TYR A 5 -4.28 -20.26 -3.68
CA TYR A 5 -4.61 -21.62 -3.25
C TYR A 5 -3.86 -22.66 -4.08
N LEU A 6 -3.99 -22.59 -5.42
CA LEU A 6 -3.35 -23.54 -6.33
C LEU A 6 -1.81 -23.48 -6.27
N PHE A 7 -1.26 -22.28 -6.07
CA PHE A 7 0.18 -22.12 -5.86
C PHE A 7 0.63 -22.86 -4.59
N PHE A 8 -0.02 -22.60 -3.45
CA PHE A 8 0.37 -23.23 -2.19
C PHE A 8 0.13 -24.73 -2.19
N GLU A 9 -0.96 -25.22 -2.77
CA GLU A 9 -1.22 -26.66 -2.96
C GLU A 9 -0.05 -27.33 -3.69
N LYS A 10 0.36 -26.77 -4.84
CA LYS A 10 1.49 -27.29 -5.62
C LYS A 10 2.83 -27.21 -4.87
N GLU A 11 3.07 -26.18 -4.07
CA GLU A 11 4.30 -26.09 -3.28
C GLU A 11 4.30 -27.08 -2.11
N LEU A 12 3.15 -27.31 -1.47
CA LEU A 12 3.00 -28.26 -0.37
C LEU A 12 3.20 -29.71 -0.83
N GLU A 13 2.77 -30.06 -2.04
CA GLU A 13 2.98 -31.40 -2.62
C GLU A 13 4.46 -31.77 -2.80
N LYS A 14 5.34 -30.78 -2.88
CA LYS A 14 6.79 -31.01 -3.04
C LYS A 14 7.51 -31.28 -1.72
N LEU A 15 6.84 -31.03 -0.59
CA LEU A 15 7.45 -31.11 0.73
C LEU A 15 7.38 -32.53 1.30
N SER A 16 8.42 -32.89 2.03
CA SER A 16 8.42 -34.09 2.86
C SER A 16 7.48 -33.93 4.08
N PHE A 17 7.14 -35.06 4.71
CA PHE A 17 6.32 -35.07 5.92
C PHE A 17 6.94 -34.25 7.07
N GLU A 18 8.26 -34.26 7.22
CA GLU A 18 8.96 -33.47 8.24
C GLU A 18 8.90 -31.97 7.97
N GLU A 19 9.05 -31.55 6.71
CA GLU A 19 8.93 -30.14 6.31
C GLU A 19 7.50 -29.62 6.50
N ILE A 20 6.49 -30.44 6.19
CA ILE A 20 5.08 -30.10 6.44
C ILE A 20 4.85 -29.93 7.96
N ASN A 21 5.36 -30.83 8.79
CA ASN A 21 5.23 -30.70 10.24
C ASN A 21 5.93 -29.44 10.79
N HIS A 22 7.08 -29.09 10.22
CA HIS A 22 7.77 -27.86 10.59
C HIS A 22 6.97 -26.61 10.17
N LEU A 23 6.39 -26.61 8.96
CA LEU A 23 5.51 -25.55 8.49
C LEU A 23 4.28 -25.38 9.39
N LEU A 24 3.61 -26.47 9.76
CA LEU A 24 2.44 -26.44 10.64
C LEU A 24 2.77 -25.83 12.01
N LYS A 25 3.88 -26.23 12.62
CA LYS A 25 4.38 -25.63 13.87
C LYS A 25 4.73 -24.14 13.72
N GLY A 26 5.13 -23.71 12.53
CA GLY A 26 5.33 -22.29 12.21
C GLY A 26 4.01 -21.54 12.14
N ILE A 27 3.01 -22.12 11.47
CA ILE A 27 1.67 -21.54 11.33
C ILE A 27 0.98 -21.39 12.69
N GLU A 28 1.14 -22.36 13.61
CA GLU A 28 0.61 -22.27 14.98
C GLU A 28 1.11 -21.06 15.77
N LYS A 29 2.23 -20.46 15.36
CA LYS A 29 2.80 -19.27 16.00
C LYS A 29 2.31 -17.96 15.37
N LEU A 30 1.54 -18.01 14.28
CA LEU A 30 0.99 -16.82 13.65
C LEU A 30 -0.10 -16.21 14.52
N ILE A 31 0.12 -14.95 14.90
CA ILE A 31 -0.91 -14.12 15.52
C ILE A 31 -1.48 -13.25 14.41
N TYR A 32 -2.80 -13.34 14.20
CA TYR A 32 -3.52 -12.44 13.32
C TYR A 32 -4.52 -11.63 14.13
N ILE A 33 -4.80 -10.43 13.63
CA ILE A 33 -5.79 -9.53 14.20
C ILE A 33 -6.78 -9.25 13.06
N ASP A 34 -8.06 -9.50 13.32
CA ASP A 34 -9.13 -9.13 12.43
C ASP A 34 -9.76 -7.81 12.91
N ILE A 35 -9.89 -6.85 12.00
CA ILE A 35 -10.44 -5.53 12.28
C ILE A 35 -11.58 -5.29 11.31
N ALA A 36 -12.80 -5.48 11.80
CA ALA A 36 -13.99 -5.12 11.05
C ALA A 36 -14.20 -3.60 11.10
N LEU A 37 -14.41 -2.99 9.94
CA LEU A 37 -14.64 -1.56 9.79
C LEU A 37 -16.12 -1.28 9.51
N GLU A 38 -16.72 -0.36 10.25
CA GLU A 38 -18.07 0.10 10.03
C GLU A 38 -18.08 1.23 8.98
N LYS A 39 -18.58 0.91 7.78
CA LYS A 39 -18.57 1.82 6.63
C LYS A 39 -19.26 3.15 6.99
N GLY A 40 -18.53 4.27 6.82
CA GLY A 40 -19.03 5.61 7.07
C GLY A 40 -18.85 6.12 8.51
N LYS A 41 -18.42 5.26 9.43
CA LYS A 41 -18.09 5.65 10.82
C LYS A 41 -16.59 5.50 11.08
N ASP A 42 -16.02 4.38 10.65
CA ASP A 42 -14.60 4.12 10.77
C ASP A 42 -13.85 4.65 9.55
N ASP A 43 -12.69 5.25 9.80
CA ASP A 43 -11.76 5.73 8.78
C ASP A 43 -10.62 4.70 8.67
N PRO A 44 -10.61 3.84 7.62
CA PRO A 44 -9.61 2.80 7.44
C PRO A 44 -8.18 3.35 7.47
N GLN A 45 -7.98 4.56 6.95
CA GLN A 45 -6.66 5.20 6.89
C GLN A 45 -6.18 5.59 8.28
N LYS A 46 -7.04 6.17 9.12
CA LYS A 46 -6.65 6.54 10.50
C LYS A 46 -6.33 5.32 11.33
N ILE A 47 -7.11 4.24 11.16
CA ILE A 47 -6.85 2.98 11.85
C ILE A 47 -5.50 2.42 11.40
N PHE A 48 -5.23 2.39 10.10
CA PHE A 48 -3.96 1.94 9.56
C PHE A 48 -2.77 2.82 10.03
N GLU A 49 -2.91 4.15 9.97
CA GLU A 49 -1.92 5.10 10.48
C GLU A 49 -1.64 4.88 11.99
N SER A 50 -2.68 4.63 12.79
CA SER A 50 -2.55 4.35 14.23
C SER A 50 -1.85 3.03 14.53
N LEU A 51 -2.13 1.97 13.76
CA LEU A 51 -1.47 0.67 13.93
C LEU A 51 0.03 0.75 13.58
N ASN A 52 0.37 1.43 12.50
CA ASN A 52 1.78 1.59 12.09
C ASN A 52 2.57 2.52 13.01
N SER A 53 1.91 3.42 13.76
CA SER A 53 2.58 4.30 14.73
C SER A 53 3.25 3.56 15.91
N THR A 54 3.01 2.24 16.03
CA THR A 54 3.67 1.36 17.03
C THR A 54 4.82 0.53 16.45
N GLY A 55 5.17 0.69 15.16
CA GLY A 55 6.18 -0.10 14.43
C GLY A 55 7.15 0.75 13.58
N LEU A 56 7.67 0.18 12.48
CA LEU A 56 8.50 0.89 11.50
C LEU A 56 7.68 1.99 10.81
N ASP A 57 8.18 3.22 10.83
CA ASP A 57 7.49 4.37 10.21
C ASP A 57 7.26 4.13 8.71
N LEU A 58 6.01 4.28 8.27
CA LEU A 58 5.67 4.26 6.86
C LEU A 58 6.30 5.47 6.16
N SER A 59 6.86 5.25 4.97
CA SER A 59 7.30 6.36 4.14
C SER A 59 6.09 7.19 3.68
N GLN A 60 6.31 8.46 3.34
CA GLN A 60 5.26 9.28 2.71
C GLN A 60 4.74 8.63 1.42
N GLY A 61 5.60 7.93 0.67
CA GLY A 61 5.21 7.14 -0.50
C GLY A 61 4.20 6.04 -0.16
N ASP A 62 4.44 5.29 0.92
CA ASP A 62 3.52 4.23 1.37
C ASP A 62 2.16 4.81 1.81
N LEU A 63 2.17 5.94 2.51
CA LEU A 63 0.94 6.62 2.91
C LEU A 63 0.11 7.08 1.70
N ILE A 64 0.77 7.60 0.66
CA ILE A 64 0.11 8.00 -0.58
C ILE A 64 -0.46 6.77 -1.30
N ARG A 65 0.31 5.67 -1.41
CA ARG A 65 -0.16 4.41 -2.00
C ARG A 65 -1.44 3.93 -1.33
N ASN A 66 -1.38 3.80 0.00
CA ASN A 66 -2.49 3.27 0.77
C ASN A 66 -3.71 4.14 0.56
N TYR A 67 -3.55 5.47 0.63
CA TYR A 67 -4.63 6.41 0.40
C TYR A 67 -5.28 6.27 -0.99
N ILE A 68 -4.49 6.15 -2.06
CA ILE A 68 -5.01 5.97 -3.42
C ILE A 68 -5.78 4.67 -3.57
N LEU A 69 -5.35 3.60 -2.89
CA LEU A 69 -5.90 2.25 -3.09
C LEU A 69 -7.11 1.91 -2.22
N MET A 70 -7.26 2.49 -1.02
CA MET A 70 -8.30 2.04 -0.06
C MET A 70 -9.74 2.22 -0.54
N ASP A 71 -10.05 3.26 -1.31
CA ASP A 71 -11.42 3.56 -1.75
C ASP A 71 -11.79 2.89 -3.08
N LEU A 72 -10.88 2.11 -3.68
CA LEU A 72 -11.10 1.45 -4.97
C LEU A 72 -11.65 0.03 -4.79
N GLU A 73 -12.43 -0.46 -5.74
CA GLU A 73 -12.86 -1.87 -5.77
C GLU A 73 -11.71 -2.81 -6.14
N GLY A 74 -11.78 -4.09 -5.78
CA GLY A 74 -10.64 -5.02 -5.91
C GLY A 74 -10.06 -5.17 -7.33
N SER A 75 -10.88 -5.07 -8.38
CA SER A 75 -10.38 -5.06 -9.77
C SER A 75 -9.64 -3.76 -10.12
N GLU A 76 -10.17 -2.63 -9.66
CA GLU A 76 -9.60 -1.31 -9.91
C GLU A 76 -8.33 -1.09 -9.07
N GLN A 77 -8.30 -1.54 -7.82
CA GLN A 77 -7.09 -1.61 -7.00
C GLN A 77 -5.96 -2.34 -7.73
N ASN A 78 -6.26 -3.51 -8.32
CA ASN A 78 -5.27 -4.29 -9.06
C ASN A 78 -4.76 -3.55 -10.31
N HIS A 79 -5.65 -2.92 -11.06
CA HIS A 79 -5.29 -2.14 -12.25
C HIS A 79 -4.41 -0.94 -11.87
N ILE A 80 -4.86 -0.11 -10.92
CA ILE A 80 -4.11 1.07 -10.45
C ILE A 80 -2.76 0.67 -9.86
N TYR A 81 -2.72 -0.40 -9.06
CA TYR A 81 -1.48 -0.87 -8.46
C TYR A 81 -0.47 -1.37 -9.52
N LYS A 82 -0.90 -2.21 -10.45
CA LYS A 82 0.00 -2.84 -11.42
C LYS A 82 0.43 -1.90 -12.53
N ASP A 83 -0.51 -1.14 -13.08
CA ASP A 83 -0.29 -0.42 -14.33
C ASP A 83 0.19 1.02 -14.09
N TYR A 84 0.04 1.54 -12.86
CA TYR A 84 0.48 2.89 -12.51
C TYR A 84 1.41 2.91 -11.30
N TRP A 85 1.03 2.31 -10.16
CA TRP A 85 1.85 2.41 -8.95
C TRP A 85 3.23 1.75 -9.10
N ILE A 86 3.28 0.48 -9.54
CA ILE A 86 4.56 -0.24 -9.72
C ILE A 86 5.49 0.50 -10.69
N PRO A 87 5.04 0.97 -11.88
CA PRO A 87 5.88 1.78 -12.75
C PRO A 87 6.41 3.06 -12.10
N ILE A 88 5.58 3.81 -11.36
CA ILE A 88 6.02 5.01 -10.65
C ILE A 88 7.09 4.64 -9.62
N GLU A 89 6.83 3.64 -8.79
CA GLU A 89 7.73 3.22 -7.72
C GLU A 89 9.09 2.78 -8.28
N ASN A 90 9.11 2.03 -9.37
CA ASN A 90 10.34 1.57 -10.00
C ASN A 90 11.14 2.71 -10.64
N ASN A 91 10.47 3.67 -11.29
CA ASN A 91 11.14 4.82 -11.92
C ASN A 91 11.61 5.86 -10.89
N CYS A 92 11.05 5.85 -9.68
CA CYS A 92 11.43 6.77 -8.60
C CYS A 92 12.44 6.17 -7.62
N LYS A 93 12.89 4.93 -7.82
CA LYS A 93 13.96 4.32 -7.02
C LYS A 93 15.31 4.63 -7.66
N VAL A 94 16.19 5.30 -6.92
CA VAL A 94 17.57 5.55 -7.32
C VAL A 94 18.49 4.78 -6.39
N SER A 95 19.36 3.95 -6.97
CA SER A 95 20.43 3.28 -6.24
C SER A 95 21.72 4.10 -6.34
N ASN A 96 22.38 4.33 -5.21
CA ASN A 96 23.70 4.96 -5.15
C ASN A 96 24.81 3.93 -4.84
N GLY A 97 24.55 2.64 -5.06
CA GLY A 97 25.46 1.53 -4.82
C GLY A 97 25.08 0.73 -3.59
N SER A 98 25.14 1.33 -2.39
CA SER A 98 24.83 0.66 -1.12
C SER A 98 23.41 0.91 -0.61
N GLU A 99 22.75 1.97 -1.07
CA GLU A 99 21.43 2.37 -0.61
C GLU A 99 20.48 2.61 -1.78
N ILE A 100 19.19 2.31 -1.55
CA ILE A 100 18.11 2.63 -2.47
C ILE A 100 17.28 3.74 -1.85
N THR A 101 17.28 4.90 -2.50
CA THR A 101 16.44 6.03 -2.09
C THR A 101 15.19 6.08 -2.98
N SER A 102 14.03 6.20 -2.36
CA SER A 102 12.74 6.36 -3.06
C SER A 102 12.34 7.83 -3.12
N TYR A 103 12.08 8.32 -4.34
CA TYR A 103 11.63 9.69 -4.61
C TYR A 103 10.14 9.75 -5.00
N VAL A 104 9.37 8.70 -4.69
CA VAL A 104 7.93 8.63 -5.05
C VAL A 104 7.15 9.81 -4.49
N SER A 105 7.41 10.19 -3.23
CA SER A 105 6.74 11.34 -2.60
C SER A 105 7.04 12.66 -3.31
N ASP A 106 8.29 12.86 -3.73
CA ASP A 106 8.70 14.08 -4.45
C ASP A 106 8.07 14.11 -5.84
N PHE A 107 8.12 13.00 -6.58
CA PHE A 107 7.51 12.90 -7.90
C PHE A 107 6.01 13.22 -7.87
N ILE A 108 5.25 12.63 -6.95
CA ILE A 108 3.81 12.87 -6.86
C ILE A 108 3.54 14.33 -6.45
N ARG A 109 4.34 14.90 -5.55
CA ARG A 109 4.25 16.32 -5.17
C ARG A 109 4.47 17.24 -6.36
N ASP A 110 5.54 17.00 -7.10
CA ASP A 110 5.92 17.85 -8.22
C ASP A 110 4.88 17.73 -9.36
N TYR A 111 4.41 16.51 -9.64
CA TYR A 111 3.31 16.26 -10.57
C TYR A 111 2.03 17.02 -10.20
N LEU A 112 1.61 16.97 -8.93
CA LEU A 112 0.41 17.70 -8.48
C LEU A 112 0.61 19.21 -8.49
N THR A 113 1.82 19.68 -8.16
CA THR A 113 2.17 21.10 -8.22
C THR A 113 2.02 21.61 -9.65
N LEU A 114 2.52 20.87 -10.64
CA LEU A 114 2.37 21.21 -12.05
C LEU A 114 0.89 21.14 -12.49
N LYS A 115 0.16 20.10 -12.08
CA LYS A 115 -1.24 19.90 -12.50
C LYS A 115 -2.22 20.88 -11.88
N THR A 116 -1.90 21.42 -10.70
CA THR A 116 -2.80 22.30 -9.93
C THR A 116 -2.30 23.73 -9.81
N GLU A 117 -1.13 24.02 -10.39
CA GLU A 117 -0.42 25.31 -10.32
C GLU A 117 -0.24 25.83 -8.88
N LYS A 118 -0.28 24.94 -7.89
CA LYS A 118 -0.20 25.26 -6.47
C LYS A 118 0.98 24.54 -5.84
N PHE A 119 1.95 25.31 -5.34
CA PHE A 119 3.08 24.78 -4.60
C PHE A 119 2.65 24.29 -3.22
N LEU A 120 3.13 23.11 -2.84
CA LEU A 120 2.78 22.44 -1.58
C LEU A 120 4.04 22.17 -0.76
N GLN A 121 4.06 22.68 0.47
CA GLN A 121 5.12 22.36 1.43
C GLN A 121 4.94 20.92 1.97
N ASN A 122 6.05 20.23 2.24
CA ASN A 122 6.10 18.81 2.62
C ASN A 122 5.14 18.43 3.76
N GLN A 123 5.02 19.25 4.82
CA GLN A 123 4.14 18.94 5.96
C GLN A 123 2.64 18.95 5.64
N LYS A 124 2.23 19.62 4.56
CA LYS A 124 0.81 19.77 4.18
C LYS A 124 0.43 18.96 2.93
N PHE A 125 1.41 18.31 2.31
CA PHE A 125 1.25 17.63 1.03
C PHE A 125 0.20 16.51 1.09
N LEU A 126 0.34 15.57 2.03
CA LEU A 126 -0.59 14.44 2.15
C LEU A 126 -2.03 14.93 2.43
N LYS A 127 -2.19 15.94 3.30
CA LYS A 127 -3.50 16.55 3.58
C LYS A 127 -4.13 17.17 2.32
N TYR A 128 -3.32 17.80 1.48
CA TYR A 128 -3.79 18.42 0.24
C TYR A 128 -4.09 17.40 -0.86
N LEU A 129 -3.30 16.32 -0.97
CA LEU A 129 -3.61 15.17 -1.83
C LEU A 129 -5.00 14.61 -1.47
N LYS A 130 -5.23 14.35 -0.16
CA LYS A 130 -6.52 13.87 0.36
C LYS A 130 -7.68 14.82 -0.03
N LEU A 131 -7.46 16.14 0.04
CA LEU A 131 -8.44 17.15 -0.38
C LEU A 131 -8.73 17.11 -1.89
N ILE A 132 -7.72 17.04 -2.76
CA ILE A 132 -7.94 17.01 -4.22
C ILE A 132 -8.68 15.74 -4.64
N MET A 133 -8.29 14.58 -4.11
CA MET A 133 -8.88 13.31 -4.51
C MET A 133 -10.35 13.21 -4.05
N SER A 134 -10.66 13.65 -2.83
CA SER A 134 -12.05 13.75 -2.36
C SER A 134 -12.90 14.72 -3.18
N MET A 135 -12.35 15.85 -3.65
CA MET A 135 -13.08 16.79 -4.53
C MET A 135 -13.34 16.24 -5.94
N LYS A 136 -12.51 15.31 -6.44
CA LYS A 136 -12.71 14.67 -7.75
C LYS A 136 -13.69 13.50 -7.70
N LEU A 137 -13.82 12.82 -6.56
CA LEU A 137 -14.82 11.76 -6.34
C LEU A 137 -16.27 12.29 -6.29
N ILE A 138 -16.48 13.60 -6.16
CA ILE A 138 -17.82 14.22 -6.09
C ILE A 138 -18.29 14.76 -7.47
N LYS A 139 -17.52 14.57 -8.55
CA LYS A 139 -17.81 15.18 -9.86
C LYS A 139 -17.95 14.24 -11.06
N ASN A 140 -18.25 12.96 -10.85
CA ASN A 140 -18.74 12.07 -11.92
C ASN A 140 -20.05 11.42 -11.50
#